data_AF-A0A1M7RNF5-F1
#
_entry.id   AF-A0A1M7RNF5-F1
#
_cell.length_a   1.000
_cell.length_b   1.000
_cell.length_c   1.000
_cell.angle_alpha   90.00
_cell.angle_beta   90.00
_cell.angle_gamma   90.00
#
_symmetry.space_group_name_H-M   'P 1'
#
loop_
_entity.id
_entity.type
_entity.pdbx_description
1 polymer ?
#
loop_
_entity_poly.entity_id
_entity_poly.type
_entity_poly.pdbx_seq_one_letter_code
_entity_poly.pdbx_strand_id
1 'polypeptide(L)' 'MYLSSGELLELERTRLDLRARHGIGIDRGRIVREAIAIALAEYDANGEHSVLVRRLASGH' A
#
# COMPACT_ATOMS: atom_id res chain seq x y z
N MET A 1 3.85 -11.70 -6.61
CA MET A 1 3.23 -10.37 -6.63
C MET A 1 3.72 -9.64 -7.87
N TYR A 2 2.81 -9.19 -8.72
CA TYR A 2 3.16 -8.56 -9.99
C TYR A 2 2.89 -7.06 -9.86
N LEU A 3 3.96 -6.30 -9.64
CA LEU A 3 3.95 -4.84 -9.74
C LEU A 3 4.61 -4.47 -11.06
N SER A 4 4.06 -3.47 -11.74
CA SER A 4 4.70 -2.86 -12.90
C SER A 4 6.03 -2.21 -12.52
N SER A 5 6.90 -2.01 -13.50
CA SER A 5 8.17 -1.29 -13.29
C SER A 5 7.97 0.12 -12.72
N GLY A 6 6.87 0.79 -13.09
CA GLY A 6 6.50 2.10 -12.56
C GLY A 6 6.14 2.04 -11.08
N GLU A 7 5.30 1.08 -10.68
CA GLU A 7 4.92 0.90 -9.27
C GLU A 7 6.12 0.52 -8.39
N LEU A 8 7.06 -0.29 -8.92
CA LEU A 8 8.30 -0.62 -8.22
C LEU A 8 9.19 0.62 -8.01
N LEU A 9 9.24 1.52 -8.99
CA LEU A 9 9.98 2.77 -8.88
C LEU A 9 9.34 3.70 -7.84
N GLU A 10 8.01 3.84 -7.85
CA GLU A 10 7.29 4.63 -6.84
C GLU A 10 7.50 4.07 -5.44
N LEU A 11 7.44 2.75 -5.27
CA LEU A 11 7.68 2.10 -3.99
C LEU A 11 9.10 2.35 -3.46
N GLU A 12 10.09 2.35 -4.36
CA GLU A 12 11.47 2.67 -4.01
C GLU A 12 11.63 4.15 -3.63
N ARG A 13 10.98 5.06 -4.37
CA ARG A 13 10.93 6.50 -4.03
C ARG A 13 10.34 6.71 -2.64
N THR A 14 9.20 6.09 -2.33
CA THR A 14 8.57 6.17 -1.00
C THR A 14 9.50 5.63 0.08
N ARG A 15 10.19 4.52 -0.16
CA ARG A 15 11.16 3.94 0.79
C ARG A 15 12.28 4.92 1.14
N LEU A 16 12.86 5.56 0.12
CA LEU A 16 13.92 6.57 0.32
C LEU A 16 13.39 7.80 1.06
N ASP A 17 12.16 8.22 0.73
CA ASP A 17 11.52 9.37 1.36
C ASP A 17 11.27 9.16 2.86
N LEU A 18 10.74 7.99 3.22
CA LEU A 18 10.54 7.58 4.61
C LEU A 18 11.85 7.63 5.41
N ARG A 19 12.96 7.20 4.80
CA ARG A 19 14.27 7.27 5.44
C ARG A 19 14.74 8.71 5.59
N ALA A 20 14.64 9.52 4.54
CA ALA A 20 15.17 10.88 4.51
C ALA A 20 14.39 11.85 5.40
N ARG A 21 13.06 11.79 5.36
CA ARG A 21 12.18 12.75 6.08
C ARG A 21 11.79 12.30 7.46
N HIS A 22 11.68 10.98 7.68
CA HIS A 22 11.14 10.42 8.92
C HIS A 22 12.15 9.53 9.66
N GLY A 23 13.34 9.30 9.11
CA GLY A 23 14.36 8.43 9.72
C GLY A 23 14.02 6.93 9.66
N ILE A 24 12.90 6.54 9.06
CA ILE A 24 12.38 5.17 9.06
C ILE A 24 13.12 4.34 8.01
N GLY A 25 13.97 3.41 8.46
CA GLY A 25 14.71 2.49 7.60
C GLY A 25 13.96 1.18 7.41
N ILE A 26 13.31 0.98 6.26
CA ILE A 26 12.58 -0.24 5.93
C ILE A 26 12.84 -0.67 4.48
N ASP A 27 12.46 -1.90 4.14
CA ASP A 27 12.48 -2.42 2.77
C ASP A 27 11.14 -2.23 2.04
N ARG A 28 11.17 -2.39 0.71
CA ARG A 28 9.98 -2.30 -0.16
C ARG A 28 8.89 -3.30 0.23
N GLY A 29 9.27 -4.52 0.61
CA GLY A 29 8.33 -5.57 1.01
C GLY A 29 7.61 -5.25 2.32
N ARG A 30 8.27 -4.59 3.28
CA ARG A 30 7.64 -4.12 4.52
C ARG A 30 6.56 -3.09 4.22
N ILE A 31 6.81 -2.13 3.34
CA ILE A 31 5.79 -1.13 2.92
C ILE A 31 4.56 -1.83 2.35
N VAL A 32 4.76 -2.78 1.45
CA VAL A 32 3.66 -3.53 0.82
C VAL A 32 2.88 -4.34 1.84
N ARG A 33 3.56 -5.05 2.76
CA ARG A 33 2.89 -5.82 3.81
C ARG A 33 2.05 -4.93 4.73
N GLU A 34 2.55 -3.75 5.10
CA GLU A 34 1.77 -2.80 5.90
C GLU A 34 0.57 -2.24 5.13
N ALA A 35 0.75 -1.90 3.85
CA ALA A 35 -0.36 -1.44 3.01
C ALA A 35 -1.48 -2.50 2.91
N ILE A 36 -1.12 -3.78 2.78
CA ILE A 36 -2.07 -4.89 2.79
C ILE A 36 -2.75 -5.00 4.15
N ALA A 37 -2.00 -4.98 5.25
CA ALA A 37 -2.57 -5.06 6.60
C ALA A 37 -3.57 -3.93 6.88
N ILE A 38 -3.23 -2.70 6.46
CA ILE A 38 -4.12 -1.52 6.57
C ILE A 38 -5.39 -1.73 5.74
N ALA A 39 -5.27 -2.19 4.50
CA ALA A 39 -6.43 -2.42 3.63
C ALA A 39 -7.36 -3.51 4.17
N LEU A 40 -6.81 -4.60 4.70
CA LEU A 40 -7.59 -5.68 5.31
C LEU A 40 -8.27 -5.22 6.60
N ALA A 41 -7.57 -4.48 7.47
CA ALA A 41 -8.17 -3.95 8.69
C ALA A 41 -9.29 -2.93 8.40
N GLU A 42 -9.15 -2.10 7.34
CA GLU A 42 -10.20 -1.17 6.91
C GLU A 42 -11.41 -1.91 6.34
N TYR A 43 -11.19 -2.99 5.60
CA TYR A 43 -12.26 -3.86 5.13
C TYR A 43 -12.99 -4.53 6.30
N ASP A 44 -12.26 -5.11 7.25
CA ASP A 44 -12.85 -5.76 8.43
C ASP A 44 -13.68 -4.77 9.27
N ALA A 45 -13.24 -3.51 9.35
CA ALA A 45 -13.94 -2.47 10.08
C ALA A 45 -15.20 -1.93 9.38
N ASN A 46 -15.22 -1.87 8.04
CA ASN A 46 -16.27 -1.17 7.28
C ASN A 46 -17.12 -2.07 6.36
N GLY A 47 -16.71 -3.32 6.17
CA GLY A 47 -17.38 -4.30 5.31
C GLY A 47 -17.63 -3.78 3.89
N GLU A 48 -18.90 -3.82 3.46
CA GLU A 48 -19.35 -3.39 2.14
C GLU A 48 -19.14 -1.90 1.85
N HIS A 49 -18.98 -1.08 2.88
CA HIS A 49 -18.72 0.36 2.73
C HIS A 49 -17.23 0.71 2.62
N SER A 50 -16.35 -0.28 2.73
CA SER A 50 -14.90 -0.10 2.66
C SER A 50 -14.44 0.53 1.35
N VAL A 51 -13.31 1.23 1.43
CA VAL A 51 -12.63 1.76 0.24
C VAL A 51 -12.25 0.63 -0.72
N LEU A 52 -11.85 -0.52 -0.18
CA LEU A 52 -11.48 -1.69 -0.96
C LEU A 52 -12.66 -2.18 -1.83
N VAL A 53 -13.85 -2.37 -1.24
CA VAL A 53 -15.05 -2.80 -1.98
C VAL A 53 -15.42 -1.78 -3.05
N ARG A 54 -15.46 -0.49 -2.69
CA ARG A 54 -15.78 0.58 -3.66
C ARG A 54 -14.85 0.59 -4.87
N ARG A 55 -13.52 0.47 -4.65
CA ARG A 55 -12.56 0.49 -5.75
C ARG A 55 -12.65 -0.74 -6.64
N LEU A 56 -12.82 -1.92 -6.06
CA LEU A 56 -12.89 -3.17 -6.82
C LEU A 56 -14.23 -3.36 -7.54
N ALA A 57 -15.34 -2.92 -6.94
CA ALA A 57 -16.66 -2.98 -7.56
C ALA A 57 -16.83 -1.97 -8.71
N SER A 58 -16.11 -0.85 -8.66
CA SER A 58 -16.20 0.20 -9.69
C SER A 58 -15.37 -0.10 -10.95
N GLY A 59 -14.73 -1.28 -11.05
CA GLY A 59 -14.02 -1.77 -12.23
C GLY A 59 -13.17 -0.73 -12.97
N HIS A 60 -11.93 -0.55 -12.54
CA HIS A 60 -10.87 -0.04 -13.43
C HIS A 60 -10.02 -1.20 -13.91
#